data_AF-A0A6I1ZKS0-F1
#
_entry.id   AF-A0A6I1ZKS0-F1
#
_cell.length_a   1.000
_cell.length_b   1.000
_cell.length_c   1.000
_cell.angle_alpha   90.00
_cell.angle_beta   90.00
_cell.angle_gamma   90.00
#
_symmetry.space_group_name_H-M   'P 1'
#
loop_
_entity.id
_entity.type
_entity.pdbx_description
1 polymer ?
#
loop_
_entity_poly.entity_id
_entity_poly.type
_entity_poly.pdbx_seq_one_letter_code
_entity_poly.pdbx_strand_id
1 'polypeptide(L)'
;ADLSNWYVRRSRRRFWKSENDTDKLAAYTTLYQCLVTLSKLLAPFIPFVAEEMYRNLVCSVSPDQPESVHLVDFPVADTDKIDRHLADDIRLIMRVSSLGRAARSEAGIKVRQPLSRLLIKVASERHKQALKHLAPQVLEEVNVKVLDVVDDMPVAKHKDWPLASEGDVMVMLDTDITPELAAEGMAREVVRRLQMMRRSAGFEIVDHIIVYYQGDEYIKHVMADFADYIRQETLSERLIDEVPEKGAYTESFKLEGHELLLGVKKQG
;
A
#
# COMPACT_ATOMS: atom_id res chain seq x y z
N ALA A 1 7.12 14.64 -1.71
CA ALA A 1 6.23 13.58 -1.16
C ALA A 1 6.53 12.21 -1.76
N ASP A 2 7.05 12.17 -2.99
CA ASP A 2 7.13 10.97 -3.84
C ASP A 2 8.07 9.89 -3.30
N LEU A 3 9.23 10.24 -2.74
CA LEU A 3 10.16 9.24 -2.22
C LEU A 3 9.55 8.43 -1.05
N SER A 4 9.00 9.09 -0.05
CA SER A 4 8.45 8.42 1.14
C SER A 4 7.09 7.77 0.85
N ASN A 5 6.11 8.57 0.38
CA ASN A 5 4.71 8.14 0.29
C ASN A 5 4.42 7.24 -0.91
N TRP A 6 5.28 7.28 -1.95
CA TRP A 6 5.12 6.46 -3.15
C TRP A 6 6.21 5.40 -3.24
N TYR A 7 7.47 5.80 -3.41
CA TYR A 7 8.55 4.86 -3.69
C TYR A 7 8.80 3.88 -2.54
N VAL A 8 9.05 4.36 -1.31
CA VAL A 8 9.35 3.49 -0.16
C VAL A 8 8.15 2.60 0.18
N ARG A 9 6.94 3.17 0.20
CA ARG A 9 5.72 2.40 0.48
C ARG A 9 5.50 1.27 -0.52
N ARG A 10 5.63 1.54 -1.82
CA ARG A 10 5.46 0.53 -2.88
C ARG A 10 6.61 -0.46 -2.93
N SER A 11 7.82 -0.04 -2.59
CA SER A 11 9.01 -0.89 -2.57
C SER A 11 9.18 -1.69 -1.28
N ARG A 12 8.24 -1.61 -0.32
CA ARG A 12 8.36 -2.31 0.98
C ARG A 12 8.64 -3.81 0.84
N ARG A 13 8.00 -4.49 -0.12
CA ARG A 13 8.25 -5.92 -0.38
C ARG A 13 9.68 -6.20 -0.84
N ARG A 14 10.29 -5.29 -1.61
CA ARG A 14 11.68 -5.39 -2.08
C ARG A 14 12.68 -5.28 -0.95
N PHE A 15 12.36 -4.56 0.12
CA PHE A 15 13.23 -4.47 1.30
C PHE A 15 13.14 -5.71 2.22
N TRP A 16 12.00 -6.39 2.26
CA TRP A 16 11.70 -7.41 3.28
C TRP A 16 11.53 -8.84 2.76
N LYS A 17 11.14 -9.05 1.49
CA LYS A 17 10.65 -10.34 0.97
C LYS A 17 11.32 -10.84 -0.32
N SER A 18 12.36 -10.18 -0.84
CA SER A 18 12.97 -10.64 -2.09
C SER A 18 13.87 -11.86 -1.88
N GLU A 19 13.57 -12.97 -2.55
CA GLU A 19 14.49 -14.12 -2.72
C GLU A 19 15.67 -13.76 -3.65
N ASN A 20 15.57 -12.67 -4.42
CA ASN A 20 16.58 -12.22 -5.37
C ASN A 20 17.37 -11.02 -4.81
N ASP A 21 18.62 -11.29 -4.43
CA ASP A 21 19.54 -10.30 -3.85
C ASP A 21 19.78 -9.08 -4.75
N THR A 22 19.73 -9.24 -6.08
CA THR A 22 19.99 -8.12 -7.01
C THR A 22 18.90 -7.05 -6.96
N ASP A 23 17.63 -7.45 -6.86
CA ASP A 23 16.50 -6.51 -6.80
C ASP A 23 16.50 -5.74 -5.47
N LYS A 24 16.84 -6.44 -4.38
CA LYS A 24 17.01 -5.85 -3.05
C LYS A 24 18.10 -4.80 -3.02
N LEU A 25 19.27 -5.15 -3.57
CA LEU A 25 20.42 -4.26 -3.68
C LEU A 25 20.10 -3.03 -4.54
N ALA A 26 19.37 -3.21 -5.65
CA ALA A 26 18.93 -2.09 -6.46
C ALA A 26 18.01 -1.13 -5.67
N ALA A 27 17.04 -1.66 -4.92
CA ALA A 27 16.16 -0.84 -4.09
C ALA A 27 16.92 -0.06 -3.00
N TYR A 28 17.86 -0.72 -2.30
CA TYR A 28 18.70 -0.05 -1.31
C TYR A 28 19.61 1.01 -1.93
N THR A 29 20.22 0.70 -3.08
CA THR A 29 21.13 1.63 -3.76
C THR A 29 20.39 2.89 -4.20
N THR A 30 19.21 2.75 -4.80
CA THR A 30 18.38 3.91 -5.17
C THR A 30 17.98 4.72 -3.95
N LEU A 31 17.49 4.09 -2.88
CA LEU A 31 17.09 4.81 -1.67
C LEU A 31 18.28 5.53 -1.02
N TYR A 32 19.43 4.87 -0.93
CA TYR A 32 20.68 5.45 -0.43
C TYR A 32 21.08 6.69 -1.24
N GLN A 33 21.14 6.58 -2.56
CA GLN A 33 21.49 7.71 -3.44
C GLN A 33 20.51 8.89 -3.27
N CYS A 34 19.21 8.62 -3.17
CA CYS A 34 18.21 9.67 -2.92
C CYS A 34 18.42 10.36 -1.57
N LEU A 35 18.64 9.60 -0.49
CA LEU A 35 18.81 10.16 0.85
C LEU A 35 20.12 10.95 0.99
N VAL A 36 21.21 10.46 0.41
CA VAL A 36 22.50 11.19 0.39
C VAL A 36 22.40 12.45 -0.46
N THR A 37 21.73 12.40 -1.61
CA THR A 37 21.53 13.61 -2.43
C THR A 37 20.64 14.61 -1.69
N LEU A 38 19.59 14.12 -1.02
CA LEU A 38 18.71 14.95 -0.21
C LEU A 38 19.45 15.61 0.95
N SER A 39 20.33 14.90 1.67
CA SER A 39 21.10 15.50 2.76
C SER A 39 21.98 16.64 2.25
N LYS A 40 22.63 16.48 1.09
CA LYS A 40 23.41 17.55 0.44
C LYS A 40 22.54 18.75 0.04
N LEU A 41 21.38 18.52 -0.55
CA LEU A 41 20.44 19.59 -0.93
C LEU A 41 19.89 20.35 0.29
N LEU A 42 19.71 19.67 1.42
CA LEU A 42 19.18 20.23 2.64
C LEU A 42 20.24 20.97 3.48
N ALA A 43 21.53 20.69 3.29
CA ALA A 43 22.62 21.25 4.08
C ALA A 43 22.61 22.79 4.22
N PRO A 44 22.28 23.58 3.17
CA PRO A 44 22.18 25.03 3.30
C PRO A 44 20.98 25.52 4.14
N PHE A 45 19.97 24.69 4.37
CA PHE A 45 18.70 25.09 5.01
C PHE A 45 18.53 24.52 6.41
N ILE A 46 18.92 23.26 6.62
CA ILE A 46 18.79 22.53 7.89
C ILE A 46 20.10 21.79 8.22
N PRO A 47 21.19 22.54 8.47
CA PRO A 47 22.56 22.02 8.50
C PRO A 47 22.75 20.86 9.47
N PHE A 48 22.22 20.94 10.70
CA PHE A 48 22.39 19.89 11.71
C PHE A 48 21.71 18.57 11.33
N VAL A 49 20.50 18.64 10.77
CA VAL A 49 19.76 17.43 10.33
C VAL A 49 20.44 16.82 9.11
N ALA A 50 20.85 17.64 8.15
CA ALA A 50 21.60 17.21 6.97
C ALA A 50 22.93 16.55 7.35
N GLU A 51 23.66 17.12 8.31
CA GLU A 51 24.92 16.58 8.84
C GLU A 51 24.70 15.23 9.50
N GLU A 52 23.73 15.10 10.40
CA GLU A 52 23.42 13.84 11.07
C GLU A 52 23.04 12.74 10.06
N MET A 53 22.18 13.07 9.08
CA MET A 53 21.82 12.14 8.01
C MET A 53 23.04 11.71 7.19
N TYR A 54 23.87 12.66 6.76
CA TYR A 54 25.04 12.39 5.92
C TYR A 54 26.09 11.54 6.65
N ARG A 55 26.41 11.85 7.90
CA ARG A 55 27.39 11.08 8.69
C ARG A 55 26.94 9.63 8.90
N ASN A 56 25.65 9.44 9.20
CA ASN A 56 25.09 8.10 9.38
C ASN A 56 25.07 7.29 8.08
N LEU A 57 24.77 7.92 6.94
CA LEU A 57 24.66 7.24 5.66
C LEU A 57 26.03 7.01 4.99
N VAL A 58 26.87 8.03 4.97
CA VAL A 58 28.11 8.06 4.16
C VAL A 58 29.33 7.75 5.02
N CYS A 59 29.61 8.53 6.06
CA CYS A 59 30.85 8.39 6.83
C CYS A 59 30.94 7.05 7.58
N SER A 60 29.79 6.45 7.92
CA SER A 60 29.72 5.12 8.56
C SER A 60 30.07 3.96 7.63
N VAL A 61 30.06 4.19 6.30
CA VAL A 61 30.21 3.14 5.28
C VAL A 61 31.41 3.40 4.36
N SER A 62 31.79 4.66 4.15
CA SER A 62 32.84 5.08 3.22
C SER A 62 33.79 6.07 3.90
N PRO A 63 34.91 5.59 4.48
CA PRO A 63 35.87 6.42 5.21
C PRO A 63 36.65 7.41 4.33
N ASP A 64 36.63 7.22 3.01
CA ASP A 64 37.31 8.02 1.99
C ASP A 64 36.53 9.28 1.57
N GLN A 65 35.28 9.42 2.03
CA GLN A 65 34.44 10.58 1.76
C GLN A 65 34.67 11.70 2.78
N PRO A 66 34.38 12.97 2.44
CA PRO A 66 34.48 14.07 3.39
C PRO A 66 33.70 13.81 4.70
N GLU A 67 34.23 14.28 5.82
CA GLU A 67 33.67 13.98 7.15
C GLU A 67 32.39 14.72 7.50
N SER A 68 32.01 15.71 6.68
CA SER A 68 30.82 16.55 6.87
C SER A 68 30.16 16.84 5.53
N VAL A 69 28.83 16.94 5.55
CA VAL A 69 28.05 17.34 4.37
C VAL A 69 28.39 18.75 3.91
N HIS A 70 28.96 19.59 4.78
CA HIS A 70 29.36 20.96 4.46
C HIS A 70 30.69 21.06 3.71
N LEU A 71 31.40 19.94 3.58
CA LEU A 71 32.66 19.82 2.84
C LEU A 71 32.49 19.16 1.47
N VAL A 72 31.27 18.80 1.10
CA VAL A 72 30.97 18.19 -0.20
C VAL A 72 30.49 19.25 -1.20
N ASP A 73 30.75 19.00 -2.48
CA ASP A 73 30.17 19.81 -3.54
C ASP A 73 28.64 19.68 -3.58
N PHE A 74 28.00 20.78 -3.99
CA PHE A 74 26.56 20.79 -4.25
C PHE A 74 26.23 19.78 -5.36
N PRO A 75 25.18 18.94 -5.21
CA PRO A 75 24.91 17.88 -6.16
C PRO A 75 24.51 18.44 -7.53
N VAL A 76 25.11 17.89 -8.58
CA VAL A 76 24.80 18.21 -9.98
C VAL A 76 23.94 17.09 -10.56
N ALA A 77 22.87 17.47 -11.27
CA ALA A 77 21.97 16.51 -11.89
C ALA A 77 22.64 15.82 -13.09
N ASP A 78 22.54 14.49 -13.12
CA ASP A 78 22.94 13.67 -14.26
C ASP A 78 21.79 13.64 -15.27
N THR A 79 21.94 14.38 -16.38
CA THR A 79 20.87 14.56 -17.38
C THR A 79 20.50 13.27 -18.10
N ASP A 80 21.42 12.31 -18.18
CA ASP A 80 21.20 11.04 -18.88
C ASP A 80 20.25 10.11 -18.10
N LYS A 81 20.08 10.36 -16.79
CA LYS A 81 19.13 9.65 -15.93
C LYS A 81 17.75 10.30 -15.89
N ILE A 82 17.55 11.44 -16.55
CA ILE A 82 16.26 12.15 -16.54
C ILE A 82 15.37 11.61 -17.65
N ASP A 83 14.58 10.60 -17.31
CA ASP A 83 13.50 10.13 -18.18
C ASP A 83 12.21 10.94 -17.93
N ARG A 84 12.00 11.95 -18.79
CA ARG A 84 10.77 12.76 -18.74
C ARG A 84 9.53 11.95 -19.08
N HIS A 85 9.66 10.94 -19.93
CA HIS A 85 8.52 10.13 -20.32
C HIS A 85 8.02 9.31 -19.12
N LEU A 86 8.93 8.60 -18.46
CA LEU A 86 8.64 7.87 -17.24
C LEU A 86 8.10 8.77 -16.12
N ALA A 87 8.70 9.96 -15.93
CA ALA A 87 8.25 10.89 -14.90
C ALA A 87 6.79 11.33 -15.11
N ASP A 88 6.39 11.63 -16.35
CA ASP A 88 5.02 11.99 -16.68
C ASP A 88 4.06 10.81 -16.50
N ASP A 89 4.48 9.60 -16.89
CA ASP A 89 3.68 8.40 -16.71
C ASP A 89 3.43 8.11 -15.22
N ILE A 90 4.45 8.25 -14.36
CA ILE A 90 4.28 8.10 -12.91
C ILE A 90 3.36 9.17 -12.32
N ARG A 91 3.46 10.44 -12.77
CA ARG A 91 2.54 11.51 -12.35
C ARG A 91 1.10 11.19 -12.73
N LEU A 92 0.87 10.66 -13.93
CA LEU A 92 -0.46 10.22 -14.37
C LEU A 92 -1.01 9.15 -13.43
N ILE A 93 -0.24 8.13 -13.09
CA ILE A 93 -0.68 7.06 -12.17
C ILE A 93 -1.00 7.60 -10.77
N MET A 94 -0.16 8.50 -10.25
CA MET A 94 -0.41 9.15 -8.96
C MET A 94 -1.71 9.96 -8.98
N ARG A 95 -1.94 10.71 -10.06
CA ARG A 95 -3.16 11.52 -10.26
C ARG A 95 -4.41 10.67 -10.37
N VAL A 96 -4.39 9.64 -11.21
CA VAL A 96 -5.49 8.66 -11.35
C VAL A 96 -5.78 7.99 -10.01
N SER A 97 -4.75 7.56 -9.28
CA SER A 97 -4.92 6.91 -7.97
C SER A 97 -5.51 7.88 -6.94
N SER A 98 -5.12 9.16 -7.00
CA SER A 98 -5.68 10.22 -6.15
C SER A 98 -7.17 10.43 -6.45
N LEU A 99 -7.53 10.55 -7.73
CA LEU A 99 -8.92 10.71 -8.18
C LEU A 99 -9.78 9.49 -7.82
N GLY A 100 -9.27 8.28 -8.02
CA GLY A 100 -9.97 7.06 -7.62
C GLY A 100 -10.23 6.99 -6.12
N ARG A 101 -9.24 7.38 -5.29
CA ARG A 101 -9.43 7.48 -3.83
C ARG A 101 -10.39 8.61 -3.43
N ALA A 102 -10.40 9.72 -4.16
CA ALA A 102 -11.34 10.81 -3.92
C ALA A 102 -12.78 10.38 -4.21
N ALA A 103 -13.05 9.80 -5.39
CA ALA A 103 -14.35 9.24 -5.76
C ALA A 103 -14.82 8.18 -4.74
N ARG A 104 -13.88 7.34 -4.29
CA ARG A 104 -14.14 6.34 -3.25
C ARG A 104 -14.51 6.95 -1.89
N SER A 105 -13.80 8.00 -1.49
CA SER A 105 -14.05 8.70 -0.22
C SER A 105 -15.40 9.42 -0.25
N GLU A 106 -15.80 9.97 -1.39
CA GLU A 106 -17.11 10.59 -1.61
C GLU A 106 -18.25 9.58 -1.42
N ALA A 107 -18.08 8.36 -1.92
CA ALA A 107 -19.00 7.25 -1.68
C ALA A 107 -18.93 6.64 -0.25
N GLY A 108 -18.03 7.13 0.62
CA GLY A 108 -17.88 6.63 1.99
C GLY A 108 -17.29 5.22 2.10
N ILE A 109 -16.70 4.67 1.02
CA ILE A 109 -16.24 3.28 1.00
C ILE A 109 -14.78 3.18 1.45
N LYS A 110 -14.50 2.45 2.52
CA LYS A 110 -13.13 2.26 3.04
C LYS A 110 -12.22 1.58 2.01
N VAL A 111 -10.96 2.03 1.84
CA VAL A 111 -9.98 1.45 0.89
C VAL A 111 -9.81 -0.07 0.98
N ARG A 112 -10.01 -0.68 2.17
CA ARG A 112 -9.90 -2.13 2.35
C ARG A 112 -11.00 -2.94 1.66
N GLN A 113 -12.17 -2.36 1.43
CA GLN A 113 -13.23 -3.00 0.67
C GLN A 113 -12.79 -3.10 -0.81
N PRO A 114 -12.60 -4.26 -1.41
CA PRO A 114 -12.34 -4.32 -2.84
C PRO A 114 -13.57 -3.85 -3.62
N LEU A 115 -13.34 -3.18 -4.73
CA LEU A 115 -14.39 -2.77 -5.68
C LEU A 115 -14.19 -3.45 -7.02
N SER A 116 -15.26 -3.63 -7.77
CA SER A 116 -15.26 -4.40 -9.02
C SER A 116 -14.42 -3.72 -10.10
N ARG A 117 -14.66 -2.44 -10.38
CA ARG A 117 -14.02 -1.77 -11.52
C ARG A 117 -13.80 -0.27 -11.33
N LEU A 118 -12.83 0.23 -12.09
CA LEU A 118 -12.51 1.63 -12.26
C LEU A 118 -12.51 1.96 -13.75
N LEU A 119 -13.32 2.93 -14.16
CA LEU A 119 -13.26 3.48 -15.51
C LEU A 119 -12.37 4.71 -15.52
N ILE A 120 -11.52 4.84 -16.52
CA ILE A 120 -10.64 6.00 -16.69
C ILE A 120 -10.79 6.53 -18.10
N LYS A 121 -11.00 7.84 -18.22
CA LYS A 121 -10.93 8.57 -19.49
C LYS A 121 -9.72 9.50 -19.44
N VAL A 122 -8.89 9.40 -20.47
CA VAL A 122 -7.73 10.28 -20.70
C VAL A 122 -7.74 10.78 -22.13
N ALA A 123 -7.33 12.03 -22.36
CA ALA A 123 -7.36 12.63 -23.69
C ALA A 123 -6.24 12.12 -24.63
N SER A 124 -5.09 11.74 -24.07
CA SER A 124 -3.89 11.39 -24.83
C SER A 124 -3.76 9.89 -25.06
N GLU A 125 -3.50 9.46 -26.31
CA GLU A 125 -3.22 8.06 -26.64
C GLU A 125 -1.98 7.54 -25.91
N ARG A 126 -1.00 8.41 -25.66
CA ARG A 126 0.17 8.08 -24.83
C ARG A 126 -0.24 7.75 -23.40
N HIS A 127 -1.15 8.51 -22.80
CA HIS A 127 -1.65 8.23 -21.45
C HIS A 127 -2.42 6.91 -21.42
N LYS A 128 -3.16 6.56 -22.48
CA LYS A 128 -3.82 5.24 -22.60
C LYS A 128 -2.79 4.11 -22.60
N GLN A 129 -1.69 4.26 -23.34
CA GLN A 129 -0.60 3.29 -23.35
C GLN A 129 0.09 3.16 -21.99
N ALA A 130 0.42 4.28 -21.33
CA ALA A 130 1.01 4.27 -20.00
C ALA A 130 0.11 3.55 -18.98
N LEU A 131 -1.21 3.80 -19.02
CA LEU A 131 -2.18 3.13 -18.16
C LEU A 131 -2.26 1.63 -18.42
N LYS A 132 -2.10 1.15 -19.65
CA LYS A 132 -2.06 -0.30 -19.93
C LYS A 132 -0.87 -0.98 -19.24
N HIS A 133 0.30 -0.36 -19.26
CA HIS A 133 1.50 -0.94 -18.65
C HIS A 133 1.55 -0.80 -17.13
N LEU A 134 0.99 0.29 -16.59
CA LEU A 134 1.06 0.60 -15.17
C LEU A 134 -0.28 0.39 -14.43
N ALA A 135 -1.29 -0.19 -15.10
CA ALA A 135 -2.57 -0.54 -14.50
C ALA A 135 -2.46 -1.29 -13.17
N PRO A 136 -1.55 -2.28 -12.98
CA PRO A 136 -1.43 -2.98 -11.71
C PRO A 136 -1.17 -2.03 -10.53
N GLN A 137 -0.44 -0.93 -10.76
CA GLN A 137 -0.16 0.05 -9.73
C GLN A 137 -1.44 0.78 -9.31
N VAL A 138 -2.27 1.20 -10.27
CA VAL A 138 -3.55 1.87 -9.98
C VAL A 138 -4.51 0.90 -9.27
N LEU A 139 -4.60 -0.35 -9.75
CA LEU A 139 -5.48 -1.37 -9.17
C LEU A 139 -5.20 -1.57 -7.68
N GLU A 140 -3.92 -1.69 -7.31
CA GLU A 140 -3.48 -1.81 -5.92
C GLU A 140 -3.78 -0.56 -5.09
N GLU A 141 -3.54 0.63 -5.66
CA GLU A 141 -3.67 1.91 -4.95
C GLU A 141 -5.11 2.32 -4.64
N VAL A 142 -6.04 1.93 -5.53
CA VAL A 142 -7.47 2.21 -5.40
C VAL A 142 -8.23 1.00 -4.82
N ASN A 143 -7.61 -0.18 -4.83
CA ASN A 143 -8.18 -1.48 -4.45
C ASN A 143 -9.43 -1.84 -5.28
N VAL A 144 -9.23 -1.92 -6.59
CA VAL A 144 -10.24 -2.31 -7.59
C VAL A 144 -9.77 -3.57 -8.33
N LYS A 145 -10.69 -4.40 -8.82
CA LYS A 145 -10.34 -5.65 -9.52
C LYS A 145 -9.97 -5.41 -10.98
N VAL A 146 -10.68 -4.51 -11.66
CA VAL A 146 -10.49 -4.22 -13.08
C VAL A 146 -10.35 -2.72 -13.30
N LEU A 147 -9.54 -2.35 -14.29
CA LEU A 147 -9.36 -0.98 -14.75
C LEU A 147 -9.61 -0.97 -16.24
N ASP A 148 -10.59 -0.18 -16.67
CA ASP A 148 -10.96 -0.03 -18.07
C ASP A 148 -10.69 1.41 -18.51
N VAL A 149 -9.90 1.55 -19.58
CA VAL A 149 -9.69 2.85 -20.23
C VAL A 149 -10.76 3.03 -21.30
N VAL A 150 -11.59 4.06 -21.16
CA VAL A 150 -12.75 4.32 -22.02
C VAL A 150 -12.59 5.63 -22.77
N ASP A 151 -13.14 5.69 -23.99
CA ASP A 151 -13.17 6.94 -24.77
C ASP A 151 -14.22 7.92 -24.23
N ASP A 152 -15.35 7.40 -23.74
CA ASP A 152 -16.44 8.19 -23.16
C ASP A 152 -16.92 7.59 -21.84
N MET A 153 -17.16 8.48 -20.86
CA MET A 153 -17.67 8.08 -19.56
C MET A 153 -19.17 7.78 -19.64
N PRO A 154 -19.63 6.59 -19.24
CA PRO A 154 -21.04 6.20 -19.33
C PRO A 154 -21.89 6.78 -18.17
N VAL A 155 -21.77 8.08 -17.91
CA VAL A 155 -22.45 8.79 -16.80
C VAL A 155 -23.97 8.60 -16.84
N ALA A 156 -24.57 8.57 -18.04
CA ALA A 156 -26.01 8.36 -18.19
C ALA A 156 -26.47 6.96 -17.74
N LYS A 157 -25.60 5.94 -17.85
CA LYS A 157 -25.90 4.55 -17.47
C LYS A 157 -25.63 4.27 -15.99
N HIS A 158 -24.65 4.96 -15.41
CA HIS A 158 -24.19 4.75 -14.03
C HIS A 158 -24.19 6.07 -13.26
N LYS A 159 -25.38 6.59 -12.98
CA LYS A 159 -25.54 7.92 -12.34
C LYS A 159 -25.07 7.95 -10.88
N ASP A 160 -25.12 6.81 -10.21
CA ASP A 160 -24.78 6.70 -8.79
C ASP A 160 -23.29 6.41 -8.55
N TRP A 161 -22.53 6.14 -9.62
CA TRP A 161 -21.09 5.93 -9.53
C TRP A 161 -20.38 7.28 -9.40
N PRO A 162 -19.56 7.49 -8.36
CA PRO A 162 -18.85 8.74 -8.16
C PRO A 162 -17.86 8.98 -9.31
N LEU A 163 -17.90 10.19 -9.83
CA LEU A 163 -17.04 10.68 -10.91
C LEU A 163 -16.11 11.76 -10.36
N ALA A 164 -14.82 11.47 -10.34
CA ALA A 164 -13.79 12.46 -10.03
C ALA A 164 -13.07 12.88 -11.31
N SER A 165 -12.71 14.16 -11.40
CA SER A 165 -11.96 14.67 -12.54
C SER A 165 -10.96 15.73 -12.12
N GLU A 166 -9.84 15.78 -12.82
CA GLU A 166 -8.83 16.82 -12.72
C GLU A 166 -8.22 16.98 -14.10
N GLY A 167 -8.31 18.18 -14.70
CA GLY A 167 -7.79 18.43 -16.05
C GLY A 167 -8.36 17.48 -17.11
N ASP A 168 -7.47 16.83 -17.86
CA ASP A 168 -7.80 15.89 -18.95
C ASP A 168 -8.03 14.43 -18.50
N VAL A 169 -8.09 14.18 -17.19
CA VAL A 169 -8.27 12.83 -16.62
C VAL A 169 -9.57 12.81 -15.83
N MET A 170 -10.40 11.82 -16.15
CA MET A 170 -11.62 11.51 -15.41
C MET A 170 -11.55 10.07 -14.93
N VAL A 171 -12.09 9.82 -13.75
CA VAL A 171 -12.14 8.52 -13.11
C VAL A 171 -13.54 8.29 -12.57
N MET A 172 -14.15 7.16 -12.91
CA MET A 172 -15.47 6.75 -12.44
C MET A 172 -15.36 5.40 -11.76
N LEU A 173 -15.95 5.26 -10.57
CA LEU A 173 -15.76 4.09 -9.72
C LEU A 173 -17.05 3.30 -9.57
N ASP A 174 -17.01 1.99 -9.80
CA ASP A 174 -18.12 1.10 -9.51
C ASP A 174 -18.23 0.84 -8.01
N THR A 175 -19.34 1.28 -7.45
CA THR A 175 -19.63 1.20 -6.01
C THR A 175 -20.54 0.02 -5.65
N ASP A 176 -20.96 -0.78 -6.63
CA ASP A 176 -21.81 -1.93 -6.37
C ASP A 176 -20.98 -3.06 -5.73
N ILE A 177 -21.27 -3.36 -4.47
CA ILE A 177 -20.55 -4.39 -3.71
C ILE A 177 -21.30 -5.71 -3.83
N THR A 178 -20.74 -6.65 -4.60
CA THR A 178 -21.26 -8.02 -4.67
C THR A 178 -21.00 -8.78 -3.36
N PRO A 179 -21.73 -9.87 -3.07
CA PRO A 179 -21.49 -10.69 -1.89
C PRO A 179 -20.03 -11.16 -1.76
N GLU A 180 -19.38 -11.50 -2.88
CA GLU A 180 -17.98 -11.95 -2.92
C GLU A 180 -17.02 -10.81 -2.55
N LEU A 181 -17.28 -9.60 -3.05
CA LEU A 181 -16.49 -8.41 -2.70
C LEU A 181 -16.69 -8.05 -1.23
N ALA A 182 -17.91 -8.13 -0.70
CA ALA A 182 -18.20 -7.90 0.71
C ALA A 182 -17.44 -8.89 1.61
N ALA A 183 -17.46 -10.18 1.26
CA ALA A 183 -16.75 -11.23 1.98
C ALA A 183 -15.23 -11.00 1.99
N GLU A 184 -14.63 -10.64 0.83
CA GLU A 184 -13.21 -10.31 0.77
C GLU A 184 -12.88 -9.05 1.59
N GLY A 185 -13.74 -8.03 1.55
CA GLY A 185 -13.62 -6.83 2.37
C GLY A 185 -13.63 -7.14 3.86
N MET A 186 -14.54 -8.02 4.28
CA MET A 186 -14.62 -8.52 5.66
C MET A 186 -13.35 -9.27 6.06
N ALA A 187 -12.85 -10.18 5.22
CA ALA A 187 -11.60 -10.91 5.47
C ALA A 187 -10.40 -9.95 5.67
N ARG A 188 -10.32 -8.88 4.85
CA ARG A 188 -9.28 -7.85 4.99
C ARG A 188 -9.41 -7.05 6.28
N GLU A 189 -10.62 -6.77 6.73
CA GLU A 189 -10.86 -6.12 8.02
C GLU A 189 -10.47 -7.05 9.18
N VAL A 190 -10.80 -8.34 9.11
CA VAL A 190 -10.36 -9.36 10.10
C VAL A 190 -8.83 -9.41 10.19
N VAL A 191 -8.12 -9.51 9.07
CA VAL A 191 -6.65 -9.48 9.04
C VAL A 191 -6.11 -8.21 9.71
N ARG A 192 -6.72 -7.05 9.45
CA ARG A 192 -6.32 -5.81 10.11
C ARG A 192 -6.51 -5.89 11.63
N ARG A 193 -7.63 -6.45 12.11
CA ARG A 193 -7.87 -6.62 13.56
C ARG A 193 -6.84 -7.54 14.19
N LEU A 194 -6.58 -8.69 13.58
CA LEU A 194 -5.57 -9.64 14.04
C LEU A 194 -4.18 -9.01 14.10
N GLN A 195 -3.79 -8.23 13.07
CA GLN A 195 -2.50 -7.55 13.06
C GLN A 195 -2.37 -6.45 14.13
N MET A 196 -3.46 -5.73 14.42
CA MET A 196 -3.49 -4.79 15.54
C MET A 196 -3.39 -5.53 16.89
N MET A 197 -4.14 -6.63 17.05
CA MET A 197 -4.09 -7.46 18.26
C MET A 197 -2.70 -8.05 18.50
N ARG A 198 -2.00 -8.55 17.46
CA ARG A 198 -0.61 -9.03 17.57
C ARG A 198 0.30 -7.96 18.18
N ARG A 199 0.16 -6.71 17.71
CA ARG A 199 0.94 -5.57 18.22
C ARG A 199 0.57 -5.23 19.66
N SER A 200 -0.73 -5.18 19.97
CA SER A 200 -1.22 -4.90 21.34
C SER A 200 -0.78 -5.97 22.33
N ALA A 201 -0.72 -7.24 21.90
CA ALA A 201 -0.23 -8.37 22.68
C ALA A 201 1.31 -8.43 22.80
N GLY A 202 2.04 -7.50 22.17
CA GLY A 202 3.50 -7.43 22.23
C GLY A 202 4.23 -8.50 21.40
N PHE A 203 3.57 -9.09 20.40
CA PHE A 203 4.19 -10.11 19.55
C PHE A 203 5.15 -9.48 18.54
N GLU A 204 6.21 -10.23 18.21
CA GLU A 204 7.15 -9.83 17.17
C GLU A 204 6.55 -10.05 15.77
N ILE A 205 7.13 -9.38 14.77
CA ILE A 205 6.66 -9.45 13.38
C ILE A 205 6.76 -10.87 12.83
N VAL A 206 7.73 -11.65 13.31
CA VAL A 206 8.03 -13.02 12.84
C VAL A 206 7.29 -14.11 13.62
N ASP A 207 6.56 -13.75 14.68
CA ASP A 207 5.92 -14.75 15.53
C ASP A 207 4.81 -15.49 14.79
N HIS A 208 4.79 -16.81 14.91
CA HIS A 208 3.68 -17.64 14.47
C HIS A 208 2.59 -17.68 15.55
N ILE A 209 1.33 -17.69 15.13
CA ILE A 209 0.19 -17.62 16.06
C ILE A 209 -0.90 -18.66 15.76
N ILE A 210 -1.69 -18.95 16.77
CA ILE A 210 -3.00 -19.58 16.62
C ILE A 210 -4.07 -18.49 16.73
N VAL A 211 -5.01 -18.49 15.78
CA VAL A 211 -6.16 -17.58 15.78
C VAL A 211 -7.41 -18.35 16.17
N TYR A 212 -8.11 -17.85 17.17
CA TYR A 212 -9.42 -18.31 17.58
C TYR A 212 -10.45 -17.27 17.13
N TYR A 213 -11.62 -17.73 16.69
CA TYR A 213 -12.72 -16.85 16.33
C TYR A 213 -14.07 -17.42 16.74
N GLN A 214 -15.00 -16.52 17.05
CA GLN A 214 -16.42 -16.82 17.25
C GLN A 214 -17.22 -15.71 16.58
N GLY A 215 -18.19 -16.08 15.76
CA GLY A 215 -19.07 -15.15 15.06
C GLY A 215 -20.31 -15.85 14.52
N ASP A 216 -21.17 -15.08 13.88
CA ASP A 216 -22.34 -15.63 13.18
C ASP A 216 -21.94 -16.44 11.93
N GLU A 217 -22.93 -17.05 11.29
CA GLU A 217 -22.71 -17.88 10.10
C GLU A 217 -21.98 -17.11 8.99
N TYR A 218 -22.26 -15.82 8.78
CA TYR A 218 -21.57 -15.03 7.77
C TYR A 218 -20.07 -14.95 8.06
N ILE A 219 -19.68 -14.63 9.29
CA ILE A 219 -18.27 -14.60 9.69
C ILE A 219 -17.60 -15.98 9.51
N LYS A 220 -18.28 -17.07 9.85
CA LYS A 220 -17.74 -18.42 9.65
C LYS A 220 -17.46 -18.71 8.18
N HIS A 221 -18.37 -18.36 7.28
CA HIS A 221 -18.16 -18.50 5.84
C HIS A 221 -16.97 -17.66 5.37
N VAL A 222 -16.86 -16.39 5.80
CA VAL A 222 -15.72 -15.53 5.46
C VAL A 222 -14.39 -16.12 5.94
N MET A 223 -14.34 -16.61 7.19
CA MET A 223 -13.14 -17.21 7.78
C MET A 223 -12.73 -18.49 7.04
N ALA A 224 -13.70 -19.28 6.56
CA ALA A 224 -13.45 -20.49 5.79
C ALA A 224 -12.98 -20.17 4.35
N ASP A 225 -13.72 -19.34 3.62
CA ASP A 225 -13.45 -19.00 2.22
C ASP A 225 -12.11 -18.27 2.03
N PHE A 226 -11.71 -17.47 3.02
CA PHE A 226 -10.46 -16.70 3.00
C PHE A 226 -9.40 -17.25 3.95
N ALA A 227 -9.52 -18.51 4.40
CA ALA A 227 -8.63 -19.11 5.40
C ALA A 227 -7.14 -19.06 5.01
N ASP A 228 -6.80 -19.33 3.76
CA ASP A 228 -5.42 -19.28 3.27
C ASP A 228 -4.86 -17.86 3.31
N TYR A 229 -5.64 -16.89 2.82
CA TYR A 229 -5.27 -15.47 2.83
C TYR A 229 -5.06 -14.96 4.26
N ILE A 230 -6.00 -15.24 5.16
CA ILE A 230 -5.92 -14.82 6.57
C ILE A 230 -4.69 -15.44 7.22
N ARG A 231 -4.42 -16.73 6.99
CA ARG A 231 -3.23 -17.41 7.53
C ARG A 231 -1.93 -16.80 7.05
N GLN A 232 -1.81 -16.60 5.74
CA GLN A 232 -0.62 -16.01 5.14
C GLN A 232 -0.35 -14.59 5.65
N GLU A 233 -1.38 -13.75 5.70
CA GLU A 233 -1.22 -12.35 6.12
C GLU A 233 -1.02 -12.21 7.62
N THR A 234 -1.39 -13.19 8.44
CA THR A 234 -1.27 -13.13 9.91
C THR A 234 -0.21 -14.05 10.49
N LEU A 235 0.57 -14.76 9.65
CA LEU A 235 1.49 -15.84 10.07
C LEU A 235 0.80 -16.81 11.05
N SER A 236 -0.46 -17.14 10.80
CA SER A 236 -1.20 -18.07 11.65
C SER A 236 -1.14 -19.49 11.10
N GLU A 237 -0.90 -20.44 12.00
CA GLU A 237 -0.84 -21.86 11.63
C GLU A 237 -2.24 -22.46 11.54
N ARG A 238 -3.14 -22.02 12.44
CA ARG A 238 -4.51 -22.53 12.55
C ARG A 238 -5.49 -21.40 12.80
N LEU A 239 -6.67 -21.54 12.19
CA LEU A 239 -7.88 -20.77 12.49
C LEU A 239 -8.86 -21.73 13.18
N ILE A 240 -9.30 -21.42 14.39
CA ILE A 240 -10.13 -22.30 15.22
C ILE A 240 -11.46 -21.62 15.51
N ASP A 241 -12.56 -22.21 15.05
CA ASP A 241 -13.94 -21.79 15.34
C ASP A 241 -14.38 -22.29 16.72
N GLU A 242 -13.66 -21.87 17.76
CA GLU A 242 -13.98 -22.19 19.16
C GLU A 242 -13.71 -20.98 20.05
N VAL A 243 -14.24 -21.02 21.28
CA VAL A 243 -13.94 -20.00 22.29
C VAL A 243 -12.43 -19.96 22.55
N PRO A 244 -11.79 -18.77 22.57
CA PRO A 244 -10.36 -18.66 22.80
C PRO A 244 -9.92 -19.33 24.11
N GLU A 245 -8.83 -20.10 24.04
CA GLU A 245 -8.25 -20.77 25.21
C GLU A 245 -7.75 -19.78 26.28
N LYS A 246 -7.67 -20.24 27.53
CA LYS A 246 -7.03 -19.47 28.62
C LYS A 246 -5.59 -19.10 28.22
N GLY A 247 -5.26 -17.82 28.33
CA GLY A 247 -3.96 -17.25 27.97
C GLY A 247 -3.88 -16.69 26.55
N ALA A 248 -4.93 -16.84 25.72
CA ALA A 248 -5.04 -16.08 24.48
C ALA A 248 -5.37 -14.61 24.78
N TYR A 249 -4.82 -13.69 23.99
CA TYR A 249 -5.21 -12.29 24.01
C TYR A 249 -6.46 -12.12 23.16
N THR A 250 -7.56 -11.67 23.75
CA THR A 250 -8.89 -11.66 23.12
C THR A 250 -9.47 -10.25 23.03
N GLU A 251 -10.15 -9.95 21.91
CA GLU A 251 -10.91 -8.72 21.73
C GLU A 251 -12.21 -9.00 20.97
N SER A 252 -13.29 -8.31 21.35
CA SER A 252 -14.58 -8.35 20.66
C SER A 252 -14.74 -7.15 19.73
N PHE A 253 -15.26 -7.40 18.54
CA PHE A 253 -15.50 -6.40 17.51
C PHE A 253 -16.93 -6.48 16.96
N LYS A 254 -17.43 -5.34 16.51
CA LYS A 254 -18.62 -5.27 15.65
C LYS A 254 -18.18 -4.81 14.27
N LEU A 255 -18.19 -5.71 13.29
CA LEU A 255 -17.74 -5.46 11.93
C LEU A 255 -18.95 -5.48 10.98
N GLU A 256 -19.30 -4.32 10.44
CA GLU A 256 -20.38 -4.16 9.44
C GLU A 256 -21.72 -4.78 9.86
N GLY A 257 -22.00 -4.77 11.16
CA GLY A 257 -23.23 -5.33 11.74
C GLY A 257 -23.05 -6.70 12.40
N HIS A 258 -21.96 -7.40 12.09
CA HIS A 258 -21.66 -8.74 12.61
C HIS A 258 -20.82 -8.67 13.89
N GLU A 259 -21.20 -9.45 14.89
CA GLU A 259 -20.40 -9.61 16.11
C GLU A 259 -19.32 -10.67 15.89
N LEU A 260 -18.10 -10.33 16.30
CA LEU A 260 -16.94 -11.18 16.12
C LEU A 260 -16.04 -11.08 17.36
N LEU A 261 -15.84 -12.20 18.04
CA LEU A 261 -14.81 -12.36 19.07
C LEU A 261 -13.57 -12.98 18.43
N LEU A 262 -12.41 -12.33 18.55
CA LEU A 262 -11.13 -12.86 18.10
C LEU A 262 -10.24 -13.15 19.30
N GLY A 263 -9.41 -14.19 19.17
CA GLY A 263 -8.32 -14.52 20.09
C GLY A 263 -7.04 -14.79 19.35
N VAL A 264 -5.91 -14.27 19.84
CA VAL A 264 -4.57 -14.58 19.32
C VAL A 264 -3.71 -15.18 20.43
N LYS A 265 -3.00 -16.26 20.11
CA LYS A 265 -2.07 -16.93 21.02
C LYS A 265 -0.75 -17.16 20.30
N LYS A 266 0.34 -16.66 20.87
CA LYS A 266 1.69 -16.91 20.35
C LYS A 266 1.98 -18.41 20.45
N GLN A 267 2.51 -18.96 19.37
CA GLN A 267 3.06 -20.30 19.36
C GLN A 267 4.52 -20.20 19.81
N GLY A 268 4.88 -21.05 20.78
CA GLY A 268 6.23 -21.12 21.35
C GLY A 268 7.24 -21.69 20.38
#